data_AF-A0A1D1Z2G8-F1
#
_entry.id   AF-A0A1D1Z2G8-F1
#
_cell.length_a   1.000
_cell.length_b   1.000
_cell.length_c   1.000
_cell.angle_alpha   90.00
_cell.angle_beta   90.00
_cell.angle_gamma   90.00
#
_symmetry.space_group_name_H-M   'P 1'
#
loop_
_entity.id
_entity.type
_entity.pdbx_description
1 polymer ?
#
loop_
_entity_poly.entity_id
_entity_poly.type
_entity_poly.pdbx_seq_one_letter_code
_entity_poly.pdbx_strand_id
1 'polypeptide(L)'
;VCVCVCVAVGENMGFGYQVANASEYLVITGYGIEDIELAKRAWVLPGQSCNVFDVTPVNYTFEVQAMSAEKLPFILPAVFTIGPRIDDSEALLKYAKLISPHDKLSHHVTELVKGVIEGETRVLAASMTMEEIFRGAKSFKQQVFEKVQAELNQFGLHIYNANVKQLVDVPGHEYFSYLGQKTQQEAANQARVDVAEARMKGEIGSKQRQGRTLQNAAKIDAETKVFSTQRQGEWQKEEVKVKTEVTIFQNMREAEVAEANAELAIKKARWAKQAQVAEVEATKAIALREAELQMEVERMNAMRQTEKLKADFLSKATVDYDMKV
;
A
#
# COMPACT_ATOMS: atom_id res chain seq x y z
N VAL A 1 -26.55 -37.48 -46.61
CA VAL A 1 -27.48 -38.61 -46.80
C VAL A 1 -28.87 -38.02 -46.89
N CYS A 2 -29.35 -37.80 -48.11
CA CYS A 2 -30.63 -37.16 -48.39
C CYS A 2 -31.72 -38.24 -48.34
N VAL A 3 -32.57 -38.22 -47.32
CA VAL A 3 -33.71 -39.12 -47.26
C VAL A 3 -34.89 -38.38 -47.88
N CYS A 4 -35.10 -38.58 -49.17
CA CYS A 4 -36.38 -38.32 -49.81
C CYS A 4 -37.42 -39.24 -49.16
N VAL A 5 -38.20 -38.72 -48.21
CA VAL A 5 -39.43 -39.38 -47.78
C VAL A 5 -40.52 -38.95 -48.76
N CYS A 6 -40.78 -39.82 -49.74
CA CYS A 6 -41.97 -39.73 -50.57
C CYS A 6 -43.21 -39.74 -49.67
N VAL A 7 -43.96 -38.65 -49.68
CA VAL A 7 -45.32 -38.58 -49.14
C VAL A 7 -46.18 -39.56 -49.93
N ALA A 8 -46.56 -40.66 -49.28
CA ALA A 8 -47.55 -41.59 -49.80
C ALA A 8 -48.92 -40.89 -49.75
N VAL A 9 -49.32 -40.28 -50.86
CA VAL A 9 -50.72 -39.91 -51.13
C VAL A 9 -51.46 -41.23 -51.36
N GLY A 10 -51.93 -41.83 -50.27
CA GLY A 10 -52.78 -43.01 -50.31
C GLY A 10 -54.24 -42.59 -50.19
N GLU A 11 -54.93 -42.45 -51.31
CA GLU A 11 -56.39 -42.56 -51.37
C GLU A 11 -56.78 -43.98 -50.90
N ASN A 12 -57.03 -44.13 -49.60
CA ASN A 12 -57.62 -45.35 -49.05
C ASN A 12 -59.03 -45.04 -48.55
N MET A 13 -60.02 -45.36 -49.39
CA MET A 13 -61.45 -45.42 -49.05
C MET A 13 -61.77 -46.62 -48.13
N GLY A 14 -61.03 -46.80 -47.03
CA GLY A 14 -61.17 -47.94 -46.13
C GLY A 14 -61.18 -47.51 -44.67
N PHE A 15 -62.16 -48.02 -43.93
CA PHE A 15 -62.22 -47.92 -42.46
C PHE A 15 -60.93 -48.48 -41.86
N GLY A 16 -60.18 -47.67 -41.13
CA GLY A 16 -58.86 -48.06 -40.62
C GLY A 16 -58.46 -47.29 -39.37
N TYR A 17 -57.80 -47.99 -38.44
CA TYR A 17 -57.20 -47.37 -37.26
C TYR A 17 -55.81 -46.84 -37.61
N GLN A 18 -55.63 -45.52 -37.49
CA GLN A 18 -54.35 -44.87 -37.74
C GLN A 18 -53.73 -44.38 -36.43
N VAL A 19 -52.40 -44.48 -36.35
CA VAL A 19 -51.60 -44.03 -35.22
C VAL A 19 -50.45 -43.17 -35.76
N ALA A 20 -50.33 -41.95 -35.24
CA ALA A 20 -49.23 -41.05 -35.58
C ALA A 20 -47.98 -41.36 -34.74
N ASN A 21 -46.81 -41.04 -35.29
CA ASN A 21 -45.55 -41.14 -34.57
C ASN A 21 -45.46 -40.11 -33.41
N ALA A 22 -44.44 -40.27 -32.57
CA ALA A 22 -44.25 -39.42 -31.38
C ALA A 22 -44.23 -37.91 -31.71
N SER A 23 -43.62 -37.53 -32.83
CA SER A 23 -43.54 -36.15 -33.32
C SER A 23 -44.65 -35.78 -34.31
N GLU A 24 -45.64 -36.63 -34.57
CA GLU A 24 -46.66 -36.39 -35.60
C GLU A 24 -48.07 -36.33 -35.03
N TYR A 25 -48.97 -35.61 -35.69
CA TYR A 25 -50.40 -35.56 -35.37
C TYR A 25 -51.22 -35.89 -36.60
N LEU A 26 -52.34 -36.59 -36.38
CA LEU A 26 -53.36 -36.85 -37.39
C LEU A 26 -54.32 -35.66 -37.44
N VAL A 27 -54.57 -35.18 -38.65
CA VAL A 27 -55.57 -34.18 -39.02
C VAL A 27 -56.70 -34.91 -39.69
N ILE A 28 -57.85 -34.98 -39.04
CA ILE A 28 -59.01 -35.66 -39.57
C ILE A 28 -60.05 -34.62 -39.95
N THR A 29 -60.53 -34.72 -41.18
CA THR A 29 -61.59 -33.88 -41.74
C THR A 29 -62.62 -34.75 -42.45
N GLY A 30 -63.86 -34.27 -42.62
CA GLY A 30 -64.89 -34.97 -43.38
C GLY A 30 -66.13 -35.30 -42.56
N TYR A 31 -66.84 -36.36 -42.94
CA TYR A 31 -68.20 -36.62 -42.43
C TYR A 31 -68.25 -36.73 -40.89
N GLY A 32 -69.11 -35.91 -40.25
CA GLY A 32 -69.29 -35.86 -38.79
C GLY A 32 -68.33 -34.93 -38.04
N ILE A 33 -67.41 -34.24 -38.74
CA ILE A 33 -66.47 -33.27 -38.16
C ILE A 33 -66.73 -31.91 -38.82
N GLU A 34 -67.00 -30.86 -38.03
CA GLU A 34 -67.37 -29.54 -38.57
C GLU A 34 -66.18 -28.76 -39.15
N ASP A 35 -64.96 -28.98 -38.63
CA ASP A 35 -63.78 -28.19 -39.00
C ASP A 35 -62.55 -29.10 -39.14
N ILE A 36 -61.78 -29.31 -38.05
CA ILE A 36 -60.63 -30.21 -38.01
C ILE A 36 -60.55 -30.88 -36.64
N GLU A 37 -60.33 -32.18 -36.60
CA GLU A 37 -60.00 -32.92 -35.39
C GLU A 37 -58.52 -33.33 -35.38
N LEU A 38 -57.84 -33.06 -34.26
CA LEU A 38 -56.43 -33.40 -34.05
C LEU A 38 -56.29 -34.57 -33.07
N ALA A 39 -55.70 -35.67 -33.53
CA ALA A 39 -55.54 -36.86 -32.71
C ALA A 39 -54.17 -37.53 -32.91
N LYS A 40 -53.65 -38.16 -31.85
CA LYS A 40 -52.48 -39.07 -31.96
C LYS A 40 -52.86 -40.45 -32.50
N ARG A 41 -54.11 -40.85 -32.27
CA ARG A 41 -54.65 -42.15 -32.67
C ARG A 41 -56.15 -41.99 -32.88
N ALA A 42 -56.67 -42.50 -33.98
CA ALA A 42 -58.08 -42.35 -34.31
C ALA A 42 -58.54 -43.39 -35.33
N TRP A 43 -59.84 -43.67 -35.29
CA TRP A 43 -60.51 -44.45 -36.31
C TRP A 43 -60.94 -43.51 -37.43
N VAL A 44 -60.44 -43.75 -38.65
CA VAL A 44 -60.84 -42.98 -39.83
C VAL A 44 -62.04 -43.68 -40.45
N LEU A 45 -63.19 -43.02 -40.43
CA LEU A 45 -64.45 -43.54 -40.97
C LEU A 45 -64.54 -43.33 -42.49
N PRO A 46 -65.35 -44.13 -43.21
CA PRO A 46 -65.65 -43.87 -44.62
C PRO A 46 -66.24 -42.47 -44.80
N GLY A 47 -65.64 -41.66 -45.67
CA GLY A 47 -66.02 -40.25 -45.86
C GLY A 47 -65.23 -39.25 -45.00
N GLN A 48 -64.26 -39.72 -44.22
CA GLN A 48 -63.26 -38.89 -43.56
C GLN A 48 -61.90 -38.99 -44.27
N SER A 49 -61.22 -37.87 -44.39
CA SER A 49 -59.85 -37.75 -44.89
C SER A 49 -58.91 -37.56 -43.70
N CYS A 50 -57.76 -38.23 -43.73
CA CYS A 50 -56.75 -38.16 -42.69
C CYS A 50 -55.40 -37.76 -43.29
N ASN A 51 -54.86 -36.63 -42.83
CA ASN A 51 -53.52 -36.16 -43.16
C ASN A 51 -52.63 -36.22 -41.92
N VAL A 52 -51.32 -36.39 -42.12
CA VAL A 52 -50.35 -36.41 -41.02
C VAL A 52 -49.44 -35.19 -41.16
N PHE A 53 -49.21 -34.47 -40.06
CA PHE A 53 -48.17 -33.47 -40.00
C PHE A 53 -47.26 -33.68 -38.79
N ASP A 54 -46.00 -33.33 -38.97
CA ASP A 54 -44.98 -33.38 -37.93
C ASP A 54 -44.98 -32.07 -37.12
N VAL A 55 -44.66 -32.10 -35.84
CA VAL A 55 -44.54 -30.92 -34.95
C VAL A 55 -43.10 -30.56 -34.62
N THR A 56 -42.12 -31.27 -35.18
CA THR A 56 -40.70 -31.02 -34.92
C THR A 56 -40.31 -29.58 -35.27
N PRO A 57 -39.66 -28.83 -34.35
CA PRO A 57 -39.16 -27.48 -34.60
C PRO A 57 -38.08 -27.45 -35.68
N VAL A 58 -38.08 -26.39 -36.48
CA VAL A 58 -37.14 -26.17 -37.58
C VAL A 58 -36.27 -24.95 -37.28
N ASN A 59 -35.00 -25.03 -37.68
CA ASN A 59 -34.06 -23.92 -37.55
C ASN A 59 -34.09 -23.05 -38.81
N TYR A 60 -34.43 -21.78 -38.63
CA TYR A 60 -34.44 -20.76 -39.68
C TYR A 60 -33.25 -19.82 -39.47
N THR A 61 -32.35 -19.81 -40.45
CA THR A 61 -31.20 -18.89 -40.49
C THR A 61 -31.53 -17.73 -41.41
N PHE A 62 -31.33 -16.50 -40.95
CA PHE A 62 -31.54 -15.32 -41.78
C PHE A 62 -30.58 -14.20 -41.43
N GLU A 63 -30.43 -13.30 -42.40
CA GLU A 63 -29.58 -12.12 -42.32
C GLU A 63 -30.45 -10.91 -42.61
N VAL A 64 -30.98 -10.28 -41.56
CA VAL A 64 -31.86 -9.11 -41.73
C VAL A 64 -31.00 -7.90 -42.05
N GLN A 65 -31.25 -7.29 -43.20
CA GLN A 65 -30.71 -5.96 -43.50
C GLN A 65 -31.70 -4.90 -43.00
N ALA A 66 -31.23 -4.05 -42.08
CA ALA A 66 -32.02 -2.99 -41.47
C ALA A 66 -31.24 -1.68 -41.44
N MET A 67 -31.96 -0.58 -41.18
CA MET A 67 -31.38 0.75 -41.00
C MET A 67 -31.75 1.25 -39.61
N SER A 68 -30.80 1.87 -38.92
CA SER A 68 -31.04 2.54 -37.64
C SER A 68 -31.80 3.87 -37.84
N ALA A 69 -32.23 4.51 -36.74
CA ALA A 69 -32.81 5.84 -36.75
C ALA A 69 -31.89 6.90 -37.41
N GLU A 70 -30.59 6.69 -37.35
CA GLU A 70 -29.56 7.55 -37.95
C GLU A 70 -29.27 7.23 -39.42
N LYS A 71 -30.06 6.30 -40.01
CA LYS A 71 -29.91 5.81 -41.39
C LYS A 71 -28.60 5.06 -41.63
N LEU A 72 -27.99 4.50 -40.59
CA LEU A 72 -26.83 3.62 -40.74
C LEU A 72 -27.33 2.20 -41.06
N PRO A 73 -26.91 1.60 -42.19
CA PRO A 73 -27.31 0.26 -42.55
C PRO A 73 -26.48 -0.77 -41.79
N PHE A 74 -27.12 -1.86 -41.36
CA PHE A 74 -26.45 -2.97 -40.69
C PHE A 74 -27.12 -4.31 -41.02
N ILE A 75 -26.38 -5.39 -40.79
CA ILE A 75 -26.84 -6.77 -40.96
C ILE A 75 -26.97 -7.40 -39.57
N LEU A 76 -28.14 -7.98 -39.30
CA LEU A 76 -28.43 -8.77 -38.11
C LEU A 76 -28.50 -10.26 -38.50
N PRO A 77 -27.40 -11.01 -38.37
CA PRO A 77 -27.45 -12.45 -38.55
C PRO A 77 -28.06 -13.13 -37.33
N ALA A 78 -29.12 -13.90 -37.54
CA ALA A 78 -29.77 -14.61 -36.46
C ALA A 78 -30.31 -15.98 -36.88
N VAL A 79 -30.46 -16.86 -35.89
CA VAL A 79 -30.95 -18.22 -36.05
C VAL A 79 -32.09 -18.45 -35.08
N PHE A 80 -33.27 -18.78 -35.60
CA PHE A 80 -34.48 -18.99 -34.81
C PHE A 80 -34.94 -20.43 -34.96
N THR A 81 -35.19 -21.10 -33.83
CA THR A 81 -35.79 -22.42 -33.79
C THR A 81 -37.28 -22.25 -33.59
N ILE A 82 -38.07 -22.49 -34.63
CA ILE A 82 -39.52 -22.21 -34.65
C ILE A 82 -40.26 -23.51 -34.94
N GLY A 83 -41.34 -23.74 -34.23
CA GLY A 83 -42.24 -24.87 -34.46
C GLY A 83 -43.61 -24.63 -33.85
N PRO A 84 -44.59 -25.49 -34.13
CA PRO A 84 -45.90 -25.39 -33.48
C PRO A 84 -45.77 -25.61 -31.96
N ARG A 85 -46.64 -24.95 -31.19
CA ARG A 85 -46.74 -25.15 -29.75
C ARG A 85 -47.57 -26.42 -29.47
N ILE A 86 -46.96 -27.42 -28.84
CA ILE A 86 -47.61 -28.72 -28.57
C ILE A 86 -48.58 -28.63 -27.38
N ASP A 87 -48.28 -27.77 -26.41
CA ASP A 87 -49.07 -27.62 -25.17
C ASP A 87 -50.40 -26.90 -25.39
N ASP A 88 -50.56 -26.18 -26.50
CA ASP A 88 -51.74 -25.38 -26.81
C ASP A 88 -52.49 -25.97 -28.00
N SER A 89 -53.67 -26.53 -27.71
CA SER A 89 -54.54 -27.12 -28.73
C SER A 89 -55.01 -26.10 -29.76
N GLU A 90 -55.16 -24.82 -29.40
CA GLU A 90 -55.63 -23.78 -30.31
C GLU A 90 -54.53 -23.38 -31.30
N ALA A 91 -53.29 -23.26 -30.82
CA ALA A 91 -52.12 -23.03 -31.67
C ALA A 91 -51.89 -24.19 -32.64
N LEU A 92 -52.04 -25.44 -32.18
CA LEU A 92 -51.92 -26.62 -33.01
C LEU A 92 -52.98 -26.66 -34.13
N LEU A 93 -54.21 -26.25 -33.82
CA LEU A 93 -55.29 -26.11 -34.81
C LEU A 93 -54.99 -25.01 -35.84
N LYS A 94 -54.49 -23.84 -35.42
CA LYS A 94 -54.08 -22.76 -36.34
C LYS A 94 -52.97 -23.22 -37.28
N TYR A 95 -51.98 -23.93 -36.76
CA TYR A 95 -50.90 -24.51 -37.55
C TYR A 95 -51.42 -25.55 -38.55
N ALA A 96 -52.29 -26.45 -38.12
CA ALA A 96 -52.90 -27.47 -38.99
C ALA A 96 -53.74 -26.86 -40.12
N LYS A 97 -54.43 -25.73 -39.87
CA LYS A 97 -55.24 -25.04 -40.89
C LYS A 97 -54.41 -24.25 -41.89
N LEU A 98 -53.45 -23.48 -41.40
CA LEU A 98 -52.77 -22.45 -42.21
C LEU A 98 -51.47 -22.96 -42.83
N ILE A 99 -50.78 -23.88 -42.16
CA ILE A 99 -49.42 -24.29 -42.52
C ILE A 99 -49.36 -25.73 -43.02
N SER A 100 -50.02 -26.67 -42.35
CA SER A 100 -49.99 -28.12 -42.70
C SER A 100 -50.40 -28.49 -44.14
N PRO A 101 -51.26 -27.75 -44.87
CA PRO A 101 -51.54 -28.06 -46.28
C PRO A 101 -50.32 -27.90 -47.19
N HIS A 102 -49.33 -27.12 -46.73
CA HIS A 102 -48.08 -26.89 -47.44
C HIS A 102 -47.00 -27.75 -46.78
N ASP A 103 -46.10 -28.33 -47.59
CA ASP A 103 -44.93 -29.04 -47.05
C ASP A 103 -44.14 -28.09 -46.13
N LYS A 104 -43.58 -28.61 -45.03
CA LYS A 104 -42.82 -27.82 -44.05
C LYS A 104 -41.60 -27.15 -44.65
N LEU A 105 -41.06 -27.76 -45.71
CA LEU A 105 -39.95 -27.25 -46.51
C LEU A 105 -40.43 -26.42 -47.71
N SER A 106 -41.73 -26.21 -47.85
CA SER A 106 -42.24 -25.30 -48.87
C SER A 106 -41.65 -23.92 -48.63
N HIS A 107 -41.25 -23.31 -49.74
CA HIS A 107 -40.74 -21.96 -49.79
C HIS A 107 -41.67 -20.97 -49.07
N HIS A 108 -42.97 -21.24 -49.12
CA HIS A 108 -44.02 -20.39 -48.55
C HIS A 108 -43.90 -20.17 -47.03
N VAL A 109 -43.75 -21.24 -46.23
CA VAL A 109 -43.65 -21.11 -44.77
C VAL A 109 -42.36 -20.39 -44.38
N THR A 110 -41.27 -20.70 -45.09
CA THR A 110 -39.98 -20.05 -44.89
C THR A 110 -40.04 -18.56 -45.23
N GLU A 111 -40.68 -18.19 -46.35
CA GLU A 111 -40.91 -16.80 -46.73
C GLU A 111 -41.79 -16.05 -45.75
N LEU A 112 -42.84 -16.69 -45.24
CA LEU A 112 -43.77 -16.07 -44.30
C LEU A 112 -43.06 -15.76 -42.97
N VAL A 113 -42.36 -16.75 -42.40
CA VAL A 113 -41.56 -16.57 -41.19
C VAL A 113 -40.46 -15.53 -41.41
N LYS A 114 -39.75 -15.60 -42.54
CA LYS A 114 -38.72 -14.61 -42.90
C LYS A 114 -39.29 -13.20 -43.01
N GLY A 115 -40.42 -13.04 -43.70
CA GLY A 115 -41.09 -11.75 -43.90
C GLY A 115 -41.55 -11.11 -42.59
N VAL A 116 -42.13 -11.89 -41.68
CA VAL A 116 -42.52 -11.43 -40.34
C VAL A 116 -41.30 -10.95 -39.57
N ILE A 117 -40.23 -11.75 -39.51
CA ILE A 117 -39.06 -11.39 -38.72
C ILE A 117 -38.33 -10.18 -39.31
N GLU A 118 -38.14 -10.15 -40.63
CA GLU A 118 -37.52 -9.00 -41.30
C GLU A 118 -38.34 -7.72 -41.13
N GLY A 119 -39.67 -7.81 -41.24
CA GLY A 119 -40.59 -6.69 -41.03
C GLY A 119 -40.48 -6.11 -39.63
N GLU A 120 -40.71 -6.92 -38.60
CA GLU A 120 -40.71 -6.47 -37.20
C GLU A 120 -39.32 -5.98 -36.75
N THR A 121 -38.26 -6.68 -37.16
CA THR A 121 -36.89 -6.26 -36.85
C THR A 121 -36.57 -4.91 -37.46
N ARG A 122 -37.02 -4.65 -38.71
CA ARG A 122 -36.78 -3.37 -39.40
C ARG A 122 -37.52 -2.22 -38.73
N VAL A 123 -38.76 -2.43 -38.30
CA VAL A 123 -39.55 -1.40 -37.58
C VAL A 123 -38.86 -1.02 -36.28
N LEU A 124 -38.37 -2.00 -35.50
CA LEU A 124 -37.65 -1.74 -34.26
C LEU A 124 -36.30 -1.06 -34.51
N ALA A 125 -35.53 -1.54 -35.48
CA ALA A 125 -34.25 -0.96 -35.86
C ALA A 125 -34.37 0.52 -36.25
N ALA A 126 -35.41 0.87 -37.03
CA ALA A 126 -35.65 2.24 -37.46
C ALA A 126 -35.97 3.22 -36.30
N SER A 127 -36.38 2.70 -35.14
CA SER A 127 -36.76 3.53 -33.98
C SER A 127 -35.61 3.79 -33.00
N MET A 128 -34.51 3.03 -33.10
CA MET A 128 -33.38 3.08 -32.17
C MET A 128 -32.11 3.61 -32.84
N THR A 129 -31.24 4.26 -32.07
CA THR A 129 -29.91 4.67 -32.55
C THR A 129 -28.97 3.47 -32.64
N MET A 130 -27.89 3.61 -33.41
CA MET A 130 -26.96 2.51 -33.61
C MET A 130 -26.26 2.09 -32.31
N GLU A 131 -25.88 3.06 -31.49
CA GLU A 131 -25.29 2.85 -30.17
C GLU A 131 -26.27 2.21 -29.20
N GLU A 132 -27.56 2.54 -29.26
CA GLU A 132 -28.59 1.90 -28.43
C GLU A 132 -28.80 0.45 -28.81
N ILE A 133 -28.80 0.12 -30.10
CA ILE A 133 -28.89 -1.28 -30.58
C ILE A 133 -27.63 -2.06 -30.12
N PHE A 134 -26.45 -1.43 -30.18
CA PHE A 134 -25.20 -2.08 -29.76
C PHE A 134 -25.07 -2.25 -28.25
N ARG A 135 -25.29 -1.19 -27.45
CA ARG A 135 -25.21 -1.24 -25.97
C ARG A 135 -26.39 -2.01 -25.37
N GLY A 136 -27.57 -1.82 -25.94
CA GLY A 136 -28.83 -2.44 -25.55
C GLY A 136 -29.11 -3.74 -26.28
N ALA A 137 -28.10 -4.48 -26.75
CA ALA A 137 -28.31 -5.71 -27.51
C ALA A 137 -29.23 -6.72 -26.79
N LYS A 138 -29.28 -6.73 -25.45
CA LYS A 138 -30.23 -7.55 -24.68
C LYS A 138 -31.67 -7.06 -24.77
N SER A 139 -31.91 -5.75 -24.60
CA SER A 139 -33.26 -5.18 -24.66
C SER A 139 -33.80 -5.17 -26.09
N PHE A 140 -32.93 -4.97 -27.08
CA PHE A 140 -33.28 -5.10 -28.49
C PHE A 140 -33.71 -6.53 -28.82
N LYS A 141 -32.94 -7.54 -28.40
CA LYS A 141 -33.30 -8.96 -28.59
C LYS A 141 -34.65 -9.30 -27.99
N GLN A 142 -34.92 -8.83 -26.77
CA GLN A 142 -36.19 -9.08 -26.09
C GLN A 142 -37.37 -8.44 -26.83
N GLN A 143 -37.23 -7.19 -27.27
CA GLN A 143 -38.29 -6.49 -28.01
C GLN A 143 -38.56 -7.15 -29.36
N VAL A 144 -37.52 -7.52 -30.11
CA VAL A 144 -37.67 -8.26 -31.38
C VAL A 144 -38.36 -9.59 -31.12
N PHE A 145 -37.95 -10.32 -30.09
CA PHE A 145 -38.56 -11.61 -29.75
C PHE A 145 -40.06 -11.47 -29.42
N GLU A 146 -40.44 -10.49 -28.59
CA GLU A 146 -41.83 -10.27 -28.19
C GLU A 146 -42.73 -9.89 -29.38
N LYS A 147 -42.24 -8.99 -30.24
CA LYS A 147 -42.98 -8.54 -31.43
C LYS A 147 -43.14 -9.67 -32.46
N VAL A 148 -42.05 -10.37 -32.76
CA VAL A 148 -42.10 -11.52 -33.69
C VAL A 148 -42.98 -12.63 -33.14
N GLN A 149 -42.89 -12.95 -31.84
CA GLN A 149 -43.72 -14.00 -31.25
C GLN A 149 -45.22 -13.65 -31.31
N ALA A 150 -45.59 -12.37 -31.15
CA ALA A 150 -46.97 -11.93 -31.27
C ALA A 150 -47.56 -12.16 -32.67
N GLU A 151 -46.77 -11.91 -33.72
CA GLU A 151 -47.17 -12.18 -35.11
C GLU A 151 -47.21 -13.69 -35.40
N LEU A 152 -46.21 -14.45 -34.96
CA LEU A 152 -46.15 -15.90 -35.16
C LEU A 152 -47.26 -16.67 -34.44
N ASN A 153 -47.77 -16.15 -33.32
CA ASN A 153 -48.90 -16.73 -32.59
C ASN A 153 -50.17 -16.83 -33.46
N GLN A 154 -50.36 -15.92 -34.42
CA GLN A 154 -51.52 -15.94 -35.34
C GLN A 154 -51.50 -17.19 -36.22
N PHE A 155 -50.31 -17.72 -36.53
CA PHE A 155 -50.09 -18.93 -37.32
C PHE A 155 -49.91 -20.19 -36.46
N GLY A 156 -50.05 -20.09 -35.13
CA GLY A 156 -49.82 -21.19 -34.20
C GLY A 156 -48.34 -21.57 -34.03
N LEU A 157 -47.42 -20.68 -34.44
CA LEU A 157 -45.98 -20.90 -34.37
C LEU A 157 -45.38 -20.32 -33.09
N HIS A 158 -44.41 -21.04 -32.54
CA HIS A 158 -43.69 -20.66 -31.34
C HIS A 158 -42.18 -20.71 -31.55
N ILE A 159 -41.50 -19.67 -31.06
CA ILE A 159 -40.05 -19.59 -31.04
C ILE A 159 -39.56 -20.32 -29.79
N TYR A 160 -38.96 -21.49 -29.98
CA TYR A 160 -38.31 -22.25 -28.91
C TYR A 160 -36.96 -21.67 -28.52
N ASN A 161 -36.22 -21.14 -29.50
CA ASN A 161 -34.92 -20.52 -29.28
C ASN A 161 -34.65 -19.44 -30.33
N ALA A 162 -33.95 -18.38 -29.93
CA ALA A 162 -33.47 -17.33 -30.81
C ALA A 162 -32.02 -17.01 -30.47
N ASN A 163 -31.12 -17.31 -31.40
CA ASN A 163 -29.71 -16.96 -31.30
C ASN A 163 -29.39 -15.82 -32.25
N VAL A 164 -29.26 -14.63 -31.69
CA VAL A 164 -28.87 -13.42 -32.42
C VAL A 164 -27.36 -13.23 -32.28
N LYS A 165 -26.64 -13.30 -33.42
CA LYS A 165 -25.19 -13.09 -33.49
C LYS A 165 -24.86 -11.60 -33.38
N GLN A 166 -23.58 -11.27 -33.38
CA GLN A 166 -23.12 -9.88 -33.41
C GLN A 166 -23.54 -9.21 -34.73
N LEU A 167 -23.91 -7.93 -34.63
CA LEU A 167 -24.23 -7.09 -35.77
C LEU A 167 -23.00 -6.95 -36.68
N VAL A 168 -23.23 -6.96 -37.98
CA VAL A 168 -22.18 -6.85 -39.00
C VAL A 168 -22.46 -5.64 -39.89
N ASP A 169 -21.40 -4.93 -40.29
CA ASP A 169 -21.53 -3.84 -41.24
C ASP A 169 -21.96 -4.37 -42.62
N VAL A 170 -22.75 -3.58 -43.35
CA VAL A 170 -23.02 -3.85 -44.77
C VAL A 170 -21.73 -3.62 -45.57
N PRO A 171 -21.41 -4.44 -46.59
CA PRO A 171 -20.24 -4.24 -47.44
C PRO A 171 -20.16 -2.80 -47.96
N GLY A 172 -19.03 -2.12 -47.70
CA GLY A 172 -18.81 -0.70 -48.05
C GLY A 172 -18.95 0.28 -46.88
N HIS A 173 -19.43 -0.19 -45.72
CA HIS A 173 -19.44 0.56 -44.46
C HIS A 173 -18.53 -0.13 -43.43
N GLU A 174 -17.86 0.65 -42.60
CA GLU A 174 -16.90 0.15 -41.58
C GLU A 174 -17.21 0.72 -40.18
N TYR A 175 -18.47 1.06 -39.93
CA TYR A 175 -18.87 1.74 -38.70
C TYR A 175 -18.54 0.92 -37.45
N PHE A 176 -18.85 -0.38 -37.43
CA PHE A 176 -18.54 -1.22 -36.26
C PHE A 176 -17.05 -1.42 -36.04
N SER A 177 -16.27 -1.43 -37.12
CA SER A 177 -14.81 -1.53 -37.04
C SER A 177 -14.22 -0.30 -36.35
N TYR A 178 -14.63 0.91 -36.78
CA TYR A 178 -14.20 2.15 -36.14
C TYR A 178 -14.76 2.33 -34.74
N LEU A 179 -16.02 1.95 -34.50
CA LEU A 179 -16.62 2.02 -33.17
C LEU A 179 -15.88 1.11 -32.18
N GLY A 180 -15.58 -0.14 -32.59
CA GLY A 180 -14.79 -1.06 -31.78
C GLY A 180 -13.40 -0.52 -31.45
N GLN A 181 -12.71 0.06 -32.44
CA GLN A 181 -11.41 0.71 -32.22
C GLN A 181 -11.53 1.91 -31.26
N LYS A 182 -12.54 2.77 -31.44
CA LYS A 182 -12.79 3.91 -30.56
C LYS A 182 -13.02 3.47 -29.12
N THR A 183 -13.90 2.49 -28.88
CA THR A 183 -14.18 1.98 -27.53
C THR A 183 -12.93 1.35 -26.88
N GLN A 184 -12.12 0.61 -27.64
CA GLN A 184 -10.85 0.07 -27.13
C GLN A 184 -9.86 1.18 -26.74
N GLN A 185 -9.73 2.21 -27.59
CA GLN A 185 -8.86 3.35 -27.30
C GLN A 185 -9.36 4.19 -26.11
N GLU A 186 -10.67 4.40 -26.00
CA GLU A 186 -11.31 5.07 -24.86
C GLU A 186 -11.03 4.31 -23.56
N ALA A 187 -11.25 2.99 -23.53
CA ALA A 187 -10.96 2.16 -22.38
C ALA A 187 -9.46 2.17 -22.00
N ALA A 188 -8.57 2.11 -23.00
CA ALA A 188 -7.13 2.19 -22.78
C ALA A 188 -6.70 3.56 -22.23
N ASN A 189 -7.26 4.65 -22.75
CA ASN A 189 -6.98 5.99 -22.27
C ASN A 189 -7.52 6.21 -20.86
N GLN A 190 -8.73 5.74 -20.55
CA GLN A 190 -9.26 5.81 -19.19
C GLN A 190 -8.36 5.05 -18.20
N ALA A 191 -7.95 3.83 -18.54
CA ALA A 191 -7.02 3.07 -17.70
C ALA A 191 -5.67 3.81 -17.51
N ARG A 192 -5.16 4.50 -18.54
CA ARG A 192 -3.95 5.32 -18.42
C ARG A 192 -4.15 6.51 -17.48
N VAL A 193 -5.31 7.18 -17.55
CA VAL A 193 -5.67 8.27 -16.63
C VAL A 193 -5.73 7.75 -15.20
N ASP A 194 -6.43 6.65 -14.95
CA ASP A 194 -6.58 6.07 -13.62
C ASP A 194 -5.23 5.66 -13.01
N VAL A 195 -4.32 5.08 -13.82
CA VAL A 195 -2.95 4.73 -13.40
C VAL A 195 -2.13 5.99 -13.09
N ALA A 196 -2.24 7.04 -13.91
CA ALA A 196 -1.54 8.29 -13.69
C ALA A 196 -2.01 8.99 -12.41
N GLU A 197 -3.32 9.02 -12.16
CA GLU A 197 -3.90 9.56 -10.92
C GLU A 197 -3.46 8.76 -9.69
N ALA A 198 -3.51 7.43 -9.77
CA ALA A 198 -3.04 6.55 -8.69
C ALA A 198 -1.55 6.77 -8.39
N ARG A 199 -0.71 6.92 -9.42
CA ARG A 199 0.71 7.22 -9.28
C ARG A 199 0.94 8.59 -8.66
N MET A 200 0.25 9.63 -9.14
CA MET A 200 0.33 10.99 -8.59
C MET A 200 -0.02 10.99 -7.10
N LYS A 201 -1.12 10.33 -6.72
CA LYS A 201 -1.55 10.21 -5.31
C LYS A 201 -0.51 9.46 -4.47
N GLY A 202 0.08 8.40 -5.02
CA GLY A 202 1.16 7.64 -4.37
C GLY A 202 2.42 8.49 -4.15
N GLU A 203 2.86 9.23 -5.16
CA GLU A 203 4.03 10.12 -5.10
C GLU A 203 3.84 11.28 -4.12
N ILE A 204 2.67 11.94 -4.14
CA ILE A 204 2.30 12.98 -3.16
C ILE A 204 2.31 12.41 -1.75
N GLY A 205 1.67 11.25 -1.52
CA GLY A 205 1.63 10.62 -0.21
C GLY A 205 3.02 10.23 0.31
N SER A 206 3.90 9.77 -0.58
CA SER A 206 5.31 9.46 -0.26
C SER A 206 6.10 10.71 0.11
N LYS A 207 6.03 11.77 -0.71
CA LYS A 207 6.72 13.04 -0.46
C LYS A 207 6.20 13.75 0.78
N GLN A 208 4.90 13.71 1.04
CA GLN A 208 4.31 14.29 2.25
C GLN A 208 4.78 13.54 3.50
N ARG A 209 4.86 12.21 3.47
CA ARG A 209 5.47 11.42 4.56
C ARG A 209 6.93 11.80 4.75
N GLN A 210 7.72 11.85 3.67
CA GLN A 210 9.13 12.22 3.71
C GLN A 210 9.34 13.62 4.31
N GLY A 211 8.55 14.60 3.87
CA GLY A 211 8.58 15.97 4.40
C GLY A 211 8.25 16.02 5.90
N ARG A 212 7.25 15.25 6.35
CA ARG A 212 6.88 15.17 7.77
C ARG A 212 7.97 14.51 8.62
N THR A 213 8.61 13.44 8.14
CA THR A 213 9.78 12.85 8.81
C THR A 213 10.94 13.83 8.90
N LEU A 214 11.24 14.58 7.84
CA LEU A 214 12.32 15.59 7.86
C LEU A 214 12.01 16.72 8.84
N GLN A 215 10.78 17.24 8.84
CA GLN A 215 10.35 18.26 9.82
C GLN A 215 10.45 17.75 11.26
N ASN A 216 10.02 16.52 11.52
CA ASN A 216 10.12 15.91 12.85
C ASN A 216 11.59 15.70 13.25
N ALA A 217 12.44 15.20 12.34
CA ALA A 217 13.87 15.04 12.60
C ALA A 217 14.54 16.40 12.91
N ALA A 218 14.21 17.45 12.17
CA ALA A 218 14.73 18.80 12.42
C ALA A 218 14.26 19.35 13.78
N LYS A 219 13.00 19.11 14.17
CA LYS A 219 12.50 19.48 15.50
C LYS A 219 13.24 18.73 16.60
N ILE A 220 13.41 17.41 16.47
CA ILE A 220 14.13 16.59 17.44
C ILE A 220 15.59 17.04 17.55
N ASP A 221 16.28 17.33 16.44
CA ASP A 221 17.67 17.82 16.46
C ASP A 221 17.77 19.19 17.15
N ALA A 222 16.83 20.10 16.89
CA ALA A 222 16.76 21.39 17.58
C ALA A 222 16.52 21.22 19.08
N GLU A 223 15.56 20.38 19.48
CA GLU A 223 15.29 20.06 20.90
C GLU A 223 16.50 19.39 21.56
N THR A 224 17.19 18.50 20.85
CA THR A 224 18.40 17.81 21.34
C THR A 224 19.55 18.80 21.55
N LYS A 225 19.73 19.78 20.65
CA LYS A 225 20.72 20.85 20.80
C LYS A 225 20.40 21.76 21.98
N VAL A 226 19.13 22.14 22.15
CA VAL A 226 18.70 22.94 23.31
C VAL A 226 18.95 22.17 24.61
N PHE A 227 18.55 20.90 24.67
CA PHE A 227 18.75 20.06 25.84
C PHE A 227 20.23 19.85 26.18
N SER A 228 21.07 19.54 25.19
CA SER A 228 22.51 19.38 25.40
C SER A 228 23.19 20.67 25.85
N THR A 229 22.82 21.81 25.26
CA THR A 229 23.34 23.13 25.67
C THR A 229 22.89 23.48 27.09
N GLN A 230 21.63 23.24 27.43
CA GLN A 230 21.10 23.47 28.78
C GLN A 230 21.81 22.60 29.82
N ARG A 231 21.97 21.30 29.52
CA ARG A 231 22.69 20.36 30.37
C ARG A 231 24.15 20.79 30.54
N GLN A 232 24.81 21.22 29.47
CA GLN A 232 26.18 21.74 29.53
C GLN A 232 26.29 23.01 30.38
N GLY A 233 25.30 23.90 30.30
CA GLY A 233 25.19 25.07 31.19
C GLY A 233 25.02 24.69 32.66
N GLU A 234 24.24 23.65 32.96
CA GLU A 234 24.11 23.09 34.32
C GLU A 234 25.43 22.45 34.80
N TRP A 235 26.09 21.65 33.95
CA TRP A 235 27.40 21.07 34.25
C TRP A 235 28.44 22.16 34.55
N GLN A 236 28.50 23.22 33.74
CA GLN A 236 29.43 24.33 33.97
C GLN A 236 29.11 25.09 35.27
N LYS A 237 27.83 25.31 35.59
CA LYS A 237 27.44 25.92 36.87
C LYS A 237 27.92 25.06 38.05
N GLU A 238 27.74 23.75 37.98
CA GLU A 238 28.16 22.84 39.04
C GLU A 238 29.69 22.74 39.13
N GLU A 239 30.38 22.72 38.00
CA GLU A 239 31.85 22.75 37.94
C GLU A 239 32.41 24.04 38.58
N VAL A 240 31.78 25.19 38.32
CA VAL A 240 32.16 26.47 38.94
C VAL A 240 31.92 26.44 40.45
N LYS A 241 30.81 25.86 40.93
CA LYS A 241 30.57 25.70 42.37
C LYS A 241 31.64 24.85 43.02
N VAL A 242 31.90 23.65 42.48
CA VAL A 242 32.92 22.73 43.01
C VAL A 242 34.30 23.39 42.99
N LYS A 243 34.67 24.07 41.90
CA LYS A 243 35.93 24.82 41.84
C LYS A 243 36.01 25.92 42.90
N THR A 244 34.91 26.64 43.14
CA THR A 244 34.85 27.69 44.16
C THR A 244 34.97 27.10 45.56
N GLU A 245 34.35 25.96 45.84
CA GLU A 245 34.50 25.25 47.11
C GLU A 245 35.94 24.77 47.33
N VAL A 246 36.58 24.23 46.29
CA VAL A 246 37.98 23.81 46.33
C VAL A 246 38.92 24.99 46.57
N THR A 247 38.70 26.14 45.92
CA THR A 247 39.55 27.33 46.14
C THR A 247 39.36 27.92 47.53
N ILE A 248 38.12 27.95 48.06
CA ILE A 248 37.85 28.34 49.45
C ILE A 248 38.59 27.41 50.41
N PHE A 249 38.53 26.10 50.18
CA PHE A 249 39.24 25.12 51.01
C PHE A 249 40.76 25.28 50.93
N GLN A 250 41.33 25.52 49.75
CA GLN A 250 42.75 25.80 49.57
C GLN A 250 43.17 27.07 50.30
N ASN A 251 42.43 28.17 50.16
CA ASN A 251 42.71 29.42 50.86
C ASN A 251 42.65 29.25 52.39
N MET A 252 41.69 28.49 52.91
CA MET A 252 41.60 28.15 54.33
C MET A 252 42.84 27.36 54.79
N ARG A 253 43.26 26.35 54.03
CA ARG A 253 44.47 25.57 54.33
C ARG A 253 45.74 26.39 54.26
N GLU A 254 45.85 27.29 53.29
CA GLU A 254 46.99 28.20 53.18
C GLU A 254 47.04 29.18 54.37
N ALA A 255 45.89 29.69 54.83
CA ALA A 255 45.81 30.51 56.03
C ALA A 255 46.25 29.74 57.29
N GLU A 256 45.78 28.50 57.48
CA GLU A 256 46.21 27.61 58.58
C GLU A 256 47.74 27.35 58.54
N VAL A 257 48.28 27.08 57.35
CA VAL A 257 49.72 26.85 57.17
C VAL A 257 50.53 28.12 57.44
N ALA A 258 50.04 29.28 57.01
CA ALA A 258 50.67 30.57 57.30
C ALA A 258 50.68 30.89 58.80
N GLU A 259 49.59 30.59 59.51
CA GLU A 259 49.48 30.74 60.96
C GLU A 259 50.46 29.81 61.69
N ALA A 260 50.49 28.52 61.32
CA ALA A 260 51.43 27.54 61.88
C ALA A 260 52.90 27.94 61.62
N ASN A 261 53.21 28.47 60.44
CA ASN A 261 54.54 28.99 60.11
C ASN A 261 54.92 30.23 60.94
N ALA A 262 53.97 31.14 61.17
CA ALA A 262 54.18 32.31 62.02
C ALA A 262 54.44 31.91 63.48
N GLU A 263 53.68 30.95 64.02
CA GLU A 263 53.93 30.40 65.36
C GLU A 263 55.31 29.76 65.46
N LEU A 264 55.70 28.97 64.45
CA LEU A 264 56.99 28.32 64.40
C LEU A 264 58.13 29.33 64.32
N ALA A 265 57.95 30.45 63.59
CA ALA A 265 58.90 31.55 63.55
C ALA A 265 59.05 32.25 64.91
N ILE A 266 57.96 32.48 65.65
CA ILE A 266 58.01 33.05 67.01
C ILE A 266 58.77 32.11 67.95
N LYS A 267 58.52 30.80 67.89
CA LYS A 267 59.24 29.80 68.69
C LYS A 267 60.73 29.78 68.36
N LYS A 268 61.10 29.79 67.07
CA LYS A 268 62.50 29.88 66.63
C LYS A 268 63.18 31.15 67.13
N ALA A 269 62.52 32.31 67.05
CA ALA A 269 63.06 33.58 67.55
C ALA A 269 63.26 33.55 69.07
N ARG A 270 62.33 32.93 69.82
CA ARG A 270 62.46 32.73 71.26
C ARG A 270 63.66 31.85 71.62
N TRP A 271 63.86 30.73 70.91
CA TRP A 271 65.03 29.87 71.11
C TRP A 271 66.34 30.56 70.72
N ALA A 272 66.38 31.31 69.62
CA ALA A 272 67.55 32.08 69.21
C ALA A 272 67.94 33.13 70.27
N LYS A 273 66.95 33.81 70.86
CA LYS A 273 67.17 34.75 71.97
C LYS A 273 67.74 34.02 73.21
N GLN A 274 67.21 32.85 73.55
CA GLN A 274 67.72 32.04 74.66
C GLN A 274 69.16 31.57 74.41
N ALA A 275 69.48 31.13 73.19
CA ALA A 275 70.84 30.73 72.81
C ALA A 275 71.82 31.91 72.92
N GLN A 276 71.45 33.10 72.45
CA GLN A 276 72.30 34.30 72.59
C GLN A 276 72.53 34.70 74.05
N VAL A 277 71.52 34.57 74.93
CA VAL A 277 71.72 34.85 76.36
C VAL A 277 72.73 33.87 76.96
N ALA A 278 72.61 32.57 76.66
CA ALA A 278 73.55 31.56 77.14
C ALA A 278 74.99 31.81 76.63
N GLU A 279 75.16 32.25 75.39
CA GLU A 279 76.47 32.58 74.81
C GLU A 279 77.11 33.82 75.46
N VAL A 280 76.31 34.86 75.75
CA VAL A 280 76.78 36.05 76.47
C VAL A 280 77.13 35.73 77.92
N GLU A 281 76.40 34.83 78.57
CA GLU A 281 76.73 34.37 79.92
C GLU A 281 78.03 33.55 79.95
N ALA A 282 78.21 32.63 78.98
CA ALA A 282 79.43 31.84 78.86
C ALA A 282 80.68 32.70 78.59
N THR A 283 80.58 33.69 77.70
CA THR A 283 81.69 34.61 77.42
C THR A 283 82.06 35.48 78.63
N LYS A 284 81.06 35.97 79.38
CA LYS A 284 81.31 36.68 80.65
C LYS A 284 81.98 35.80 81.71
N ALA A 285 81.60 34.52 81.79
CA ALA A 285 82.22 33.57 82.72
C ALA A 285 83.70 33.31 82.39
N ILE A 286 84.05 33.21 81.09
CA ILE A 286 85.45 33.07 80.64
C ILE A 286 86.26 34.32 81.01
N ALA A 287 85.73 35.52 80.74
CA ALA A 287 86.40 36.78 81.05
C ALA A 287 86.68 36.97 82.55
N LEU A 288 85.75 36.56 83.43
CA LEU A 288 85.96 36.57 84.88
C LEU A 288 87.08 35.61 85.30
N ARG A 289 87.15 34.42 84.70
CA ARG A 289 88.18 33.40 84.98
C ARG A 289 89.58 33.88 84.57
N GLU A 290 89.68 34.56 83.42
CA GLU A 290 90.95 35.13 82.94
C GLU A 290 91.46 36.26 83.86
N ALA A 291 90.56 37.12 84.34
CA ALA A 291 90.91 38.19 85.27
C ALA A 291 91.44 37.67 86.62
N GLU A 292 90.87 36.57 87.15
CA GLU A 292 91.36 35.92 88.37
C GLU A 292 92.78 35.36 88.19
N LEU A 293 93.02 34.64 87.08
CA LEU A 293 94.33 34.07 86.75
C LEU A 293 95.42 35.14 86.59
N GLN A 294 95.07 36.30 86.05
CA GLN A 294 96.01 37.39 85.79
C GLN A 294 96.53 38.03 87.09
N MET A 295 95.68 38.20 88.10
CA MET A 295 96.11 38.65 89.43
C MET A 295 97.06 37.65 90.11
N GLU A 296 96.88 36.35 89.87
CA GLU A 296 97.69 35.30 90.47
C GLU A 296 99.11 35.26 89.88
N VAL A 297 99.23 35.51 88.56
CA VAL A 297 100.52 35.67 87.86
C VAL A 297 101.29 36.90 88.36
N GLU A 298 100.61 38.02 88.59
CA GLU A 298 101.25 39.23 89.12
C GLU A 298 101.81 39.04 90.53
N ARG A 299 101.10 38.31 91.41
CA ARG A 299 101.61 37.91 92.73
C ARG A 299 102.87 37.05 92.65
N MET A 300 102.87 36.07 91.74
CA MET A 300 104.02 35.17 91.51
C MET A 300 105.26 35.93 91.03
N ASN A 301 105.09 36.92 90.14
CA ASN A 301 106.21 37.73 89.65
C ASN A 301 106.82 38.63 90.72
N ALA A 302 106.00 39.17 91.64
CA ALA A 302 106.49 39.97 92.76
C ALA A 302 107.37 39.14 93.72
N MET A 303 107.00 37.89 94.03
CA MET A 303 107.85 37.01 94.85
C MET A 303 109.21 36.75 94.19
N ARG A 304 109.22 36.46 92.88
CA ARG A 304 110.44 36.17 92.11
C ARG A 304 111.46 37.31 92.15
N GLN A 305 111.00 38.56 92.14
CA GLN A 305 111.88 39.73 92.20
C GLN A 305 112.54 39.89 93.59
N THR A 306 111.83 39.54 94.67
CA THR A 306 112.40 39.61 96.03
C THR A 306 113.49 38.56 96.28
N GLU A 307 113.34 37.36 95.70
CA GLU A 307 114.36 36.31 95.79
C GLU A 307 115.61 36.66 95.00
N LYS A 308 115.45 37.29 93.82
CA LYS A 308 116.58 37.73 92.99
C LYS A 308 117.45 38.79 93.69
N LEU A 309 116.82 39.75 94.37
CA LEU A 309 117.52 40.79 95.13
C LEU A 309 118.30 40.24 96.35
N LYS A 310 117.83 39.14 96.96
CA LYS A 310 118.57 38.46 98.05
C LYS A 310 119.84 37.76 97.53
N ALA A 311 119.80 37.19 96.32
CA ALA A 311 120.95 36.51 95.72
C ALA A 311 122.08 37.49 95.33
N ASP A 312 121.72 38.69 94.84
CA ASP A 312 122.71 39.70 94.41
C ASP A 312 123.46 40.36 95.59
N PHE A 313 122.88 40.40 96.80
CA PHE A 313 123.59 40.90 98.00
C PHE A 313 124.59 39.88 98.58
N LEU A 314 124.30 38.57 98.49
CA LEU A 314 125.17 37.51 98.98
C LEU A 314 126.41 37.30 98.09
N SER A 315 126.30 37.53 96.78
CA SER A 315 127.44 37.42 95.85
C SER A 315 128.47 38.54 96.04
N LYS A 316 128.03 39.78 96.29
CA LYS A 316 128.93 40.92 96.54
C LYS A 316 129.75 40.80 97.83
N ALA A 317 129.18 40.23 98.90
CA ALA A 317 129.88 40.08 100.17
C ALA A 317 131.02 39.03 100.14
N THR A 318 130.99 38.10 99.17
CA THR A 318 131.97 37.01 99.06
C THR A 318 133.20 37.41 98.24
N VAL A 319 133.07 38.41 97.34
CA VAL A 319 134.16 38.87 96.46
C VAL A 319 135.13 39.84 97.16
N ASP A 320 134.70 40.54 98.22
CA ASP A 320 135.56 41.47 98.97
C ASP A 320 136.49 40.78 100.00
N TYR A 321 136.35 39.47 100.24
CA TYR A 321 137.15 38.74 101.24
C TYR A 321 138.45 38.12 100.68
N ASP A 322 138.52 37.79 99.39
CA ASP A 322 139.64 37.01 98.81
C ASP A 322 140.76 37.83 98.13
N MET A 323 140.69 39.17 98.11
CA MET A 323 141.79 40.03 97.58
C MET A 323 142.73 40.59 98.66
N LYS A 324 142.58 40.19 99.92
CA LYS A 324 143.56 40.45 100.98
C LYS A 324 144.09 39.11 101.50
N VAL A 325 145.13 38.58 100.84
CA VAL A 325 146.27 37.78 101.36
C VAL A 325 147.17 37.39 100.19
#